data_AF-A0AAD7AXM6-F1
#
_entry.id   AF-A0AAD7AXM6-F1
#
_cell.length_a   1.000
_cell.length_b   1.000
_cell.length_c   1.000
_cell.angle_alpha   90.00
_cell.angle_beta   90.00
_cell.angle_gamma   90.00
#
_symmetry.space_group_name_H-M   'P 1'
#
loop_
_entity.id
_entity.type
_entity.pdbx_description
1 polymer ?
#
loop_
_entity_poly.entity_id
_entity_poly.type
_entity_poly.pdbx_seq_one_letter_code
_entity_poly.pdbx_strand_id
1 'polypeptide(L)'
;MSNDIRALLNLPENEEVDSGAVTALILSATTDEKSPASLDKIYTALSQSPSGEYLDPLSILPHLVPCSQPAAKSLITLVGEQGSAKEVVIAAQEILERVNDSLDAEDDDDEDGALESPSNQLISLICLYNSAIPRLALRKKSASDTIRPLLLQLESSIQLAGSRFSRDEGRQVIATVSQLCSTVAAWAKDDAAACQGIAKELLETTLSSCAQCIQSSLAQRSFEELYPRLTIRSTVLPGWEDGERPIQEALTVHRAFGETFSVDSVPSMPSTAYLVLLAHSKPSDTGGLLPRILPILIASIQSNYALDEALSILLHSTTSGRELSPDISGPLCAILPSLASAHPDSDIRHQAFRILSRVLALTSPALRLEILKDLTTDSDLPQMRVAAVGLVKEAVLESLPREDRASIFASPIFLQTLGPVLLRPDPPDLFHPDLSLKDIEDSAEPSRLVECLSLYYILLLRDNLNRTGIRDRDQISNVEKTLLAPLRSTLARWTDNPAFTHGHIHDMMPVVSLKTSLERVDAAISNLRADSKV
;
A
#
# COMPACT_ATOMS: atom_id res chain seq x y z
N MET A 1 50.59 11.70 21.66
CA MET A 1 49.12 11.89 21.58
C MET A 1 48.76 13.28 21.07
N SER A 2 48.83 14.37 21.85
CA SER A 2 48.58 15.73 21.32
C SER A 2 49.50 16.07 20.12
N ASN A 3 50.77 15.64 20.17
CA ASN A 3 51.72 15.82 19.06
C ASN A 3 51.38 15.01 17.78
N ASP A 4 50.65 13.90 17.88
CA ASP A 4 50.32 13.04 16.74
C ASP A 4 49.13 13.64 15.95
N ILE A 5 48.12 14.13 16.67
CA ILE A 5 46.99 14.88 16.07
C ILE A 5 47.50 16.19 15.45
N ARG A 6 48.41 16.91 16.13
CA ARG A 6 49.04 18.13 15.60
C ARG A 6 49.72 17.89 14.26
N ALA A 7 50.53 16.82 14.16
CA ALA A 7 51.25 16.47 12.94
C ALA A 7 50.31 16.04 11.80
N LEU A 8 49.21 15.35 12.12
CA LEU A 8 48.23 14.91 11.12
C LEU A 8 47.36 16.07 10.59
N LEU A 9 47.12 17.09 11.40
CA LEU A 9 46.32 18.27 11.05
C LEU A 9 47.16 19.46 10.51
N ASN A 10 48.48 19.31 10.40
CA ASN A 10 49.42 20.35 9.99
C ASN A 10 49.27 21.68 10.77
N LEU A 11 48.97 21.58 12.06
CA LEU A 11 48.84 22.77 12.92
C LEU A 11 50.23 23.40 13.16
N PRO A 12 50.34 24.74 13.23
CA PRO A 12 51.60 25.44 13.51
C PRO A 12 52.26 24.93 14.79
N GLU A 13 53.60 24.85 14.83
CA GLU A 13 54.35 24.33 15.99
C GLU A 13 54.08 25.08 17.31
N ASN A 14 53.56 26.31 17.22
CA ASN A 14 53.26 27.18 18.37
C ASN A 14 51.80 27.12 18.86
N GLU A 15 50.91 26.39 18.19
CA GLU A 15 49.51 26.26 18.61
C GLU A 15 49.28 25.00 19.48
N GLU A 16 48.66 25.18 20.64
CA GLU A 16 48.17 24.07 21.46
C GLU A 16 46.98 23.41 20.75
N VAL A 17 46.99 22.07 20.67
CA VAL A 17 45.83 21.32 20.18
C VAL A 17 44.81 21.31 21.30
N ASP A 18 43.91 22.28 21.28
CA ASP A 18 42.76 22.36 22.18
C ASP A 18 41.44 22.20 21.39
N SER A 19 40.33 22.18 22.12
CA SER A 19 39.00 22.06 21.51
C SER A 19 38.66 23.24 20.58
N GLY A 20 39.19 24.44 20.86
CA GLY A 20 38.99 25.63 20.04
C GLY A 20 39.66 25.51 18.68
N ALA A 21 40.90 25.03 18.63
CA ALA A 21 41.65 24.82 17.39
C ALA A 21 40.99 23.77 16.49
N VAL A 22 40.54 22.63 17.05
CA VAL A 22 39.82 21.59 16.30
C VAL A 22 38.47 22.10 15.79
N THR A 23 37.73 22.85 16.62
CA THR A 23 36.47 23.47 16.22
C THR A 23 36.69 24.44 15.05
N ALA A 24 37.68 25.32 15.13
CA ALA A 24 37.99 26.28 14.06
C ALA A 24 38.35 25.58 12.73
N LEU A 25 39.11 24.48 12.79
CA LEU A 25 39.43 23.67 11.60
C LEU A 25 38.18 23.03 10.98
N ILE A 26 37.28 22.48 11.80
CA ILE A 26 36.05 21.87 11.31
C ILE A 26 35.15 22.94 10.68
N LEU A 27 34.96 24.09 11.35
CA LEU A 27 34.18 25.21 10.83
C LEU A 27 34.76 25.77 9.53
N SER A 28 36.08 25.90 9.43
CA SER A 28 36.74 26.30 8.19
C SER A 28 36.52 25.27 7.09
N ALA A 29 36.62 23.97 7.39
CA ALA A 29 36.42 22.91 6.42
C ALA A 29 34.97 22.73 5.94
N THR A 30 33.98 23.14 6.74
CA THR A 30 32.56 23.14 6.33
C THR A 30 32.16 24.38 5.53
N THR A 31 32.84 25.51 5.71
CA THR A 31 32.44 26.80 5.12
C THR A 31 33.36 27.34 4.02
N ASP A 32 34.62 26.92 3.99
CA ASP A 32 35.65 27.42 3.06
C ASP A 32 36.24 26.30 2.19
N GLU A 33 36.08 26.42 0.87
CA GLU A 33 36.69 25.51 -0.12
C GLU A 33 38.23 25.48 -0.04
N LYS A 34 38.86 26.52 0.54
CA LYS A 34 40.31 26.64 0.70
C LYS A 34 40.80 26.29 2.11
N SER A 35 39.99 25.58 2.89
CA SER A 35 40.39 25.13 4.22
C SER A 35 41.73 24.38 4.20
N PRO A 36 42.62 24.62 5.17
CA PRO A 36 43.93 23.97 5.25
C PRO A 36 43.84 22.44 5.45
N ALA A 37 42.71 21.94 5.93
CA ALA A 37 42.46 20.51 6.12
C ALA A 37 41.04 20.14 5.69
N SER A 38 40.91 19.06 4.91
CA SER A 38 39.59 18.51 4.56
C SER A 38 38.95 17.79 5.74
N LEU A 39 37.61 17.70 5.75
CA LEU A 39 36.87 16.96 6.79
C LEU A 39 37.34 15.50 6.91
N ASP A 40 37.72 14.85 5.81
CA ASP A 40 38.23 13.47 5.80
C ASP A 40 39.57 13.32 6.54
N LYS A 41 40.48 14.28 6.37
CA LYS A 41 41.75 14.32 7.11
C LYS A 41 41.51 14.56 8.59
N ILE A 42 40.58 15.48 8.90
CA ILE A 42 40.20 15.78 10.28
C ILE A 42 39.60 14.54 10.95
N TYR A 43 38.66 13.87 10.29
CA TYR A 43 38.07 12.62 10.75
C TYR A 43 39.13 11.54 11.01
N THR A 44 40.02 11.32 10.04
CA THR A 44 41.07 10.30 10.16
C THR A 44 41.98 10.59 11.36
N ALA A 45 42.39 11.84 11.54
CA ALA A 45 43.24 12.24 12.67
C ALA A 45 42.54 12.03 14.03
N LEU A 46 41.26 12.40 14.12
CA LEU A 46 40.49 12.28 15.37
C LEU A 46 40.09 10.83 15.68
N SER A 47 39.86 9.99 14.68
CA SER A 47 39.52 8.56 14.86
C SER A 47 40.66 7.72 15.44
N GLN A 48 41.92 8.14 15.25
CA GLN A 48 43.11 7.40 15.67
C GLN A 48 43.49 7.64 17.14
N SER A 49 42.77 8.51 17.86
CA SER A 49 43.04 8.85 19.26
C SER A 49 41.73 9.08 20.02
N PRO A 50 41.68 8.87 21.35
CA PRO A 50 40.55 9.31 22.18
C PRO A 50 40.44 10.84 22.06
N SER A 51 39.48 11.28 21.26
CA SER A 51 39.37 12.67 20.82
C SER A 51 38.24 13.44 21.51
N GLY A 52 37.47 12.77 22.37
CA GLY A 52 36.28 13.34 23.01
C GLY A 52 36.50 14.65 23.76
N GLU A 53 37.69 14.88 24.32
CA GLU A 53 38.03 16.13 25.03
C GLU A 53 38.27 17.32 24.10
N TYR A 54 38.52 17.08 22.81
CA TYR A 54 38.75 18.11 21.80
C TYR A 54 37.49 18.44 21.00
N LEU A 55 36.45 17.61 21.11
CA LEU A 55 35.18 17.79 20.39
C LEU A 55 34.23 18.64 21.23
N ASP A 56 33.85 19.82 20.73
CA ASP A 56 32.77 20.65 21.26
C ASP A 56 31.50 20.46 20.41
N PRO A 57 30.56 19.58 20.83
CA PRO A 57 29.37 19.29 20.03
C PRO A 57 28.47 20.50 19.80
N LEU A 58 28.40 21.43 20.76
CA LEU A 58 27.54 22.62 20.68
C LEU A 58 27.99 23.56 19.56
N SER A 59 29.30 23.70 19.39
CA SER A 59 29.87 24.55 18.35
C SER A 59 29.95 23.85 16.99
N ILE A 60 30.16 22.53 16.96
CA ILE A 60 30.49 21.81 15.73
C ILE A 60 29.25 21.25 15.01
N LEU A 61 28.30 20.64 15.74
CA LEU A 61 27.14 19.97 15.12
C LEU A 61 26.23 20.90 14.30
N PRO A 62 25.97 22.17 14.71
CA PRO A 62 25.17 23.10 13.92
C PRO A 62 25.67 23.34 12.49
N HIS A 63 26.96 23.10 12.24
CA HIS A 63 27.58 23.27 10.93
C HIS A 63 27.83 21.94 10.21
N LEU A 64 28.01 20.84 10.95
CA LEU A 64 28.19 19.53 10.33
C LEU A 64 26.87 18.92 9.86
N VAL A 65 25.78 19.04 10.63
CA VAL A 65 24.50 18.38 10.29
C VAL A 65 23.94 18.88 8.95
N PRO A 66 23.95 20.19 8.63
CA PRO A 66 23.51 20.68 7.32
C PRO A 66 24.52 20.44 6.20
N CYS A 67 25.72 19.91 6.47
CA CYS A 67 26.78 19.76 5.48
C CYS A 67 26.58 18.47 4.66
N SER A 68 26.52 18.61 3.33
CA SER A 68 26.31 17.50 2.40
C SER A 68 27.57 16.63 2.13
N GLN A 69 28.73 17.03 2.65
CA GLN A 69 29.97 16.28 2.43
C GLN A 69 29.92 14.91 3.13
N PRO A 70 30.28 13.79 2.47
CA PRO A 70 30.25 12.46 3.09
C PRO A 70 31.06 12.32 4.38
N ALA A 71 32.21 13.01 4.47
CA ALA A 71 33.04 13.03 5.68
C ALA A 71 32.37 13.74 6.87
N ALA A 72 31.41 14.63 6.63
CA ALA A 72 30.61 15.24 7.70
C ALA A 72 29.80 14.17 8.44
N LYS A 73 29.19 13.20 7.73
CA LYS A 73 28.46 12.08 8.35
C LYS A 73 29.37 11.25 9.26
N SER A 74 30.60 10.97 8.84
CA SER A 74 31.59 10.26 9.66
C SER A 74 31.99 11.05 10.92
N LEU A 75 32.16 12.38 10.80
CA LEU A 75 32.44 13.25 11.94
C LEU A 75 31.23 13.38 12.88
N ILE A 76 30.01 13.47 12.37
CA ILE A 76 28.78 13.49 13.17
C ILE A 76 28.72 12.22 14.03
N THR A 77 28.95 11.05 13.44
CA THR A 77 29.02 9.78 14.18
C THR A 77 30.10 9.83 15.26
N LEU A 78 31.31 10.29 14.93
CA LEU A 78 32.42 10.40 15.88
C LEU A 78 32.08 11.33 17.06
N VAL A 79 31.49 12.50 16.78
CA VAL A 79 31.03 13.45 17.80
C VAL A 79 29.93 12.83 18.67
N GLY A 80 28.99 12.11 18.06
CA GLY A 80 27.93 11.39 18.76
C GLY A 80 28.44 10.28 19.68
N GLU A 81 29.53 9.61 19.33
CA GLU A 81 30.13 8.51 20.11
C GLU A 81 31.08 9.01 21.19
N GLN A 82 31.98 9.94 20.86
CA GLN A 82 33.08 10.36 21.73
C GLN A 82 32.83 11.68 22.46
N GLY A 83 31.98 12.55 21.93
CA GLY A 83 31.68 13.85 22.53
C GLY A 83 30.84 13.73 23.82
N SER A 84 30.75 14.83 24.56
CA SER A 84 29.92 14.94 25.76
C SER A 84 28.45 14.64 25.43
N ALA A 85 27.91 13.53 25.96
CA ALA A 85 26.55 13.08 25.66
C ALA A 85 25.48 14.15 25.96
N LYS A 86 25.69 14.96 27.00
CA LYS A 86 24.81 16.07 27.38
C LYS A 86 24.80 17.16 26.30
N GLU A 87 25.98 17.54 25.82
CA GLU A 87 26.14 18.60 24.82
C GLU A 87 25.65 18.14 23.45
N VAL A 88 25.89 16.88 23.07
CA VAL A 88 25.34 16.28 21.84
C VAL A 88 23.81 16.35 21.84
N VAL A 89 23.15 15.97 22.95
CA VAL A 89 21.69 16.02 23.05
C VAL A 89 21.16 17.46 22.96
N ILE A 90 21.80 18.42 23.64
CA ILE A 90 21.39 19.83 23.59
C ILE A 90 21.55 20.38 22.17
N ALA A 91 22.69 20.14 21.53
CA ALA A 91 22.92 20.55 20.14
C ALA A 91 21.89 19.91 19.19
N ALA A 92 21.61 18.61 19.35
CA ALA A 92 20.65 17.91 18.53
C ALA A 92 19.23 18.49 18.67
N GLN A 93 18.81 18.87 19.88
CA GLN A 93 17.51 19.53 20.10
C GLN A 93 17.44 20.89 19.39
N GLU A 94 18.48 21.72 19.52
CA GLU A 94 18.51 23.05 18.88
C GLU A 94 18.50 22.93 17.35
N ILE A 95 19.25 21.97 16.79
CA ILE A 95 19.25 21.73 15.35
C ILE A 95 17.89 21.18 14.91
N LEU A 96 17.25 20.31 15.70
CA LEU A 96 15.93 19.78 15.41
C LEU A 96 14.85 20.86 15.37
N GLU A 97 14.91 21.88 16.23
CA GLU A 97 14.03 23.06 16.17
C GLU A 97 14.19 23.79 14.82
N ARG A 98 15.42 24.04 14.38
CA ARG A 98 15.68 24.69 13.09
C ARG A 98 15.23 23.84 11.89
N VAL A 99 15.40 22.52 11.98
CA VAL A 99 14.90 21.59 10.95
C VAL A 99 13.38 21.64 10.88
N ASN A 100 12.69 21.74 12.02
CA ASN A 100 11.24 21.90 12.03
C ASN A 100 10.80 23.21 11.41
N ASP A 101 11.46 24.33 11.76
CA ASP A 101 11.16 25.63 11.14
C ASP A 101 11.32 25.58 9.61
N SER A 102 12.33 24.85 9.12
CA SER A 102 12.55 24.63 7.68
C SER A 102 11.53 23.68 7.05
N LEU A 103 10.99 22.71 7.79
CA LEU A 103 9.94 21.82 7.31
C LEU A 103 8.58 22.55 7.25
N ASP A 104 8.33 23.45 8.20
CA ASP A 104 7.10 24.25 8.28
C ASP A 104 7.06 25.40 7.26
N ALA A 105 8.22 25.86 6.78
CA ALA A 105 8.28 26.82 5.68
C ALA A 105 7.67 26.19 4.40
N GLU A 106 6.57 26.77 3.90
CA GLU A 106 5.92 26.36 2.65
C GLU A 106 6.80 26.76 1.45
N ASP A 107 7.51 25.78 0.87
CA ASP A 107 8.21 25.82 -0.43
C ASP A 107 8.75 27.20 -0.87
N ASP A 108 9.73 27.75 -0.15
CA ASP A 108 10.67 28.68 -0.77
C ASP A 108 11.72 27.84 -1.52
N ASP A 109 11.64 27.89 -2.86
CA ASP A 109 12.54 27.30 -3.86
C ASP A 109 13.98 27.84 -3.74
N ASP A 110 14.61 27.72 -2.58
CA ASP A 110 16.03 28.03 -2.43
C ASP A 110 16.85 26.76 -2.68
N GLU A 111 17.10 26.51 -3.97
CA GLU A 111 18.10 25.58 -4.51
C GLU A 111 19.54 25.98 -4.11
N ASP A 112 19.84 26.15 -2.83
CA ASP A 112 21.21 26.18 -2.35
C ASP A 112 21.71 24.73 -2.24
N GLY A 113 22.14 24.18 -3.38
CA GLY A 113 22.64 22.80 -3.56
C GLY A 113 23.89 22.41 -2.74
N ALA A 114 24.27 23.22 -1.75
CA ALA A 114 25.34 22.94 -0.80
C ALA A 114 24.83 22.28 0.51
N LEU A 115 23.56 22.46 0.86
CA LEU A 115 23.00 21.97 2.13
C LEU A 115 22.35 20.59 2.00
N GLU A 116 22.48 19.80 3.07
CA GLU A 116 21.84 18.48 3.21
C GLU A 116 20.32 18.65 3.37
N SER A 117 19.52 17.75 2.79
CA SER A 117 18.06 17.80 2.89
C SER A 117 17.59 17.76 4.37
N PRO A 118 16.50 18.47 4.74
CA PRO A 118 15.94 18.41 6.09
C PRO A 118 15.68 16.97 6.58
N SER A 119 15.28 16.07 5.66
CA SER A 119 15.11 14.64 5.90
C SER A 119 16.39 13.94 6.34
N ASN A 120 17.51 14.17 5.64
CA ASN A 120 18.80 13.58 5.98
C ASN A 120 19.41 14.20 7.25
N GLN A 121 19.15 15.49 7.51
CA GLN A 121 19.49 16.13 8.78
C GLN A 121 18.73 15.44 9.93
N LEU A 122 17.43 15.19 9.79
CA LEU A 122 16.62 14.47 10.77
C LEU A 122 17.16 13.05 11.04
N ILE A 123 17.51 12.30 9.99
CA ILE A 123 18.16 10.97 10.15
C ILE A 123 19.44 11.08 10.97
N SER A 124 20.28 12.07 10.69
CA SER A 124 21.54 12.31 11.41
C SER A 124 21.29 12.64 12.89
N LEU A 125 20.24 13.41 13.20
CA LEU A 125 19.84 13.73 14.57
C LEU A 125 19.36 12.48 15.33
N ILE A 126 18.59 11.59 14.69
CA ILE A 126 18.17 10.31 15.29
C ILE A 126 19.40 9.42 15.57
N CYS A 127 20.38 9.39 14.68
CA CYS A 127 21.68 8.71 14.90
C CYS A 127 22.44 9.30 16.10
N LEU A 128 22.48 10.63 16.24
CA LEU A 128 23.11 11.28 17.39
C LEU A 128 22.42 10.91 18.71
N TYR A 129 21.08 10.87 18.73
CA TYR A 129 20.34 10.39 19.90
C TYR A 129 20.65 8.94 20.24
N ASN A 130 20.73 8.07 19.23
CA ASN A 130 21.14 6.67 19.38
C ASN A 130 22.48 6.53 20.11
N SER A 131 23.48 7.34 19.74
CA SER A 131 24.83 7.27 20.32
C SER A 131 24.96 8.00 21.67
N ALA A 132 24.19 9.06 21.90
CA ALA A 132 24.31 9.90 23.09
C ALA A 132 23.48 9.40 24.28
N ILE A 133 22.22 8.96 24.05
CA ILE A 133 21.29 8.59 25.14
C ILE A 133 21.86 7.52 26.08
N PRO A 134 22.47 6.41 25.59
CA PRO A 134 23.03 5.37 26.46
C PRO A 134 24.07 5.87 27.46
N ARG A 135 24.70 7.01 27.16
CA ARG A 135 25.79 7.62 27.93
C ARG A 135 25.30 8.76 28.83
N LEU A 136 24.01 9.12 28.78
CA LEU A 136 23.43 10.15 29.64
C LEU A 136 23.38 9.70 31.10
N ALA A 137 23.77 10.60 31.99
CA ALA A 137 23.63 10.41 33.43
C ALA A 137 22.29 10.95 33.94
N LEU A 138 21.47 10.08 34.53
CA LEU A 138 20.08 10.38 34.97
C LEU A 138 19.96 11.40 36.12
N ARG A 139 21.03 11.60 36.90
CA ARG A 139 21.07 12.54 38.04
C ARG A 139 19.81 12.49 38.92
N LYS A 140 18.96 13.52 38.90
CA LYS A 140 17.75 13.66 39.74
C LYS A 140 16.44 13.35 39.01
N LYS A 141 16.48 13.05 37.71
CA LYS A 141 15.31 12.75 36.88
C LYS A 141 15.22 11.24 36.64
N SER A 142 14.01 10.73 36.42
CA SER A 142 13.86 9.36 35.89
C SER A 142 14.36 9.30 34.44
N ALA A 143 14.52 8.08 33.93
CA ALA A 143 14.85 7.88 32.52
C ALA A 143 13.72 8.41 31.63
N SER A 144 12.48 8.09 31.96
CA SER A 144 11.27 8.56 31.25
C SER A 144 11.15 10.09 31.24
N ASP A 145 11.41 10.78 32.37
CA ASP A 145 11.39 12.25 32.45
C ASP A 145 12.48 12.90 31.58
N THR A 146 13.58 12.18 31.35
CA THR A 146 14.71 12.67 30.54
C THR A 146 14.44 12.51 29.05
N ILE A 147 13.90 11.37 28.62
CA ILE A 147 13.70 11.07 27.19
C ILE A 147 12.39 11.60 26.62
N ARG A 148 11.32 11.73 27.43
CA ARG A 148 9.99 12.13 26.96
C ARG A 148 10.02 13.39 26.08
N PRO A 149 10.60 14.52 26.51
CA PRO A 149 10.62 15.71 25.66
C PRO A 149 11.43 15.51 24.37
N LEU A 150 12.50 14.70 24.41
CA LEU A 150 13.33 14.43 23.23
C LEU A 150 12.56 13.65 22.16
N LEU A 151 11.89 12.57 22.57
CA LEU A 151 11.18 11.70 21.64
C LEU A 151 9.89 12.34 21.13
N LEU A 152 9.19 13.15 21.93
CA LEU A 152 8.02 13.92 21.46
C LEU A 152 8.39 14.96 20.40
N GLN A 153 9.56 15.61 20.55
CA GLN A 153 10.04 16.56 19.55
C GLN A 153 10.37 15.84 18.24
N LEU A 154 11.07 14.71 18.31
CA LEU A 154 11.34 13.84 17.14
C LEU A 154 10.05 13.36 16.48
N GLU A 155 9.06 12.96 17.27
CA GLU A 155 7.75 12.52 16.80
C GLU A 155 7.11 13.60 15.92
N SER A 156 7.08 14.84 16.42
CA SER A 156 6.54 15.99 15.70
C SER A 156 7.30 16.26 14.40
N SER A 157 8.64 16.22 14.44
CA SER A 157 9.50 16.39 13.26
C SER A 157 9.25 15.32 12.19
N ILE A 158 9.08 14.06 12.59
CA ILE A 158 8.82 12.95 11.67
C ILE A 158 7.43 13.07 11.04
N GLN A 159 6.43 13.53 11.79
CA GLN A 159 5.09 13.80 11.23
C GLN A 159 5.13 14.90 10.17
N LEU A 160 5.86 15.98 10.42
CA LEU A 160 6.04 17.08 9.46
C LEU A 160 6.79 16.65 8.20
N ALA A 161 7.85 15.85 8.36
CA ALA A 161 8.67 15.38 7.23
C ALA A 161 8.05 14.19 6.46
N GLY A 162 7.09 13.48 7.05
CA GLY A 162 6.59 12.18 6.58
C GLY A 162 6.22 12.13 5.09
N SER A 163 5.50 13.15 4.61
CA SER A 163 5.05 13.27 3.21
C SER A 163 6.17 13.62 2.24
N ARG A 164 7.30 14.13 2.72
CA ARG A 164 8.46 14.59 1.92
C ARG A 164 9.56 13.54 1.83
N PHE A 165 9.53 12.48 2.63
CA PHE A 165 10.54 11.44 2.56
C PHE A 165 10.57 10.74 1.19
N SER A 166 11.77 10.61 0.63
CA SER A 166 11.99 9.61 -0.40
C SER A 166 11.87 8.21 0.20
N ARG A 167 11.71 7.21 -0.67
CA ARG A 167 11.63 5.80 -0.28
C ARG A 167 12.78 5.38 0.63
N ASP A 168 14.00 5.72 0.26
CA ASP A 168 15.19 5.24 0.96
C ASP A 168 15.38 5.99 2.30
N GLU A 169 15.06 7.29 2.34
CA GLU A 169 15.05 8.08 3.58
C GLU A 169 14.01 7.53 4.57
N GLY A 170 12.75 7.31 4.14
CA GLY A 170 11.71 6.80 5.03
C GLY A 170 12.04 5.43 5.61
N ARG A 171 12.61 4.53 4.79
CA ARG A 171 13.11 3.21 5.26
C ARG A 171 14.24 3.36 6.28
N GLN A 172 15.16 4.28 6.05
CA GLN A 172 16.26 4.56 6.96
C GLN A 172 15.78 5.18 8.29
N VAL A 173 14.78 6.06 8.25
CA VAL A 173 14.13 6.61 9.46
C VAL A 173 13.51 5.48 10.28
N ILE A 174 12.74 4.57 9.65
CA ILE A 174 12.14 3.42 10.36
C ILE A 174 13.21 2.57 11.04
N ALA A 175 14.29 2.23 10.33
CA ALA A 175 15.39 1.42 10.89
C ALA A 175 16.09 2.13 12.06
N THR A 176 16.44 3.41 11.88
CA THR A 176 17.18 4.20 12.88
C THR A 176 16.32 4.46 14.12
N VAL A 177 15.02 4.72 13.97
CA VAL A 177 14.07 4.82 15.09
C VAL A 177 13.90 3.48 15.79
N SER A 178 13.81 2.37 15.06
CA SER A 178 13.74 1.03 15.68
C SER A 178 14.98 0.76 16.56
N GLN A 179 16.16 1.13 16.08
CA GLN A 179 17.39 1.07 16.86
C GLN A 179 17.33 1.99 18.10
N LEU A 180 16.82 3.22 17.95
CA LEU A 180 16.66 4.16 19.05
C LEU A 180 15.75 3.62 20.14
N CYS A 181 14.61 3.06 19.76
CA CYS A 181 13.65 2.47 20.69
C CYS A 181 14.26 1.30 21.46
N SER A 182 15.04 0.43 20.81
CA SER A 182 15.79 -0.64 21.48
C SER A 182 16.82 -0.11 22.47
N THR A 183 17.58 0.89 22.02
CA THR A 183 18.65 1.53 22.79
C THR A 183 18.11 2.21 24.06
N VAL A 184 17.01 2.95 23.93
CA VAL A 184 16.30 3.60 25.02
C VAL A 184 15.78 2.58 26.04
N ALA A 185 15.14 1.50 25.56
CA ALA A 185 14.62 0.45 26.43
C ALA A 185 15.72 -0.26 27.22
N ALA A 186 16.87 -0.52 26.60
CA ALA A 186 18.03 -1.13 27.26
C ALA A 186 18.70 -0.20 28.29
N TRP A 187 18.77 1.10 27.99
CA TRP A 187 19.39 2.10 28.85
C TRP A 187 18.57 2.40 30.11
N ALA A 188 17.24 2.40 30.00
CA ALA A 188 16.34 2.83 31.08
C ALA A 188 16.37 1.95 32.34
N LYS A 189 16.88 0.70 32.26
CA LYS A 189 17.01 -0.28 33.35
C LYS A 189 15.77 -0.35 34.25
N ASP A 190 15.76 0.39 35.36
CA ASP A 190 14.71 0.38 36.39
C ASP A 190 13.40 1.07 35.95
N ASP A 191 13.43 1.91 34.90
CA ASP A 191 12.29 2.66 34.36
C ASP A 191 11.92 2.22 32.94
N ALA A 192 12.24 0.95 32.61
CA ALA A 192 12.12 0.40 31.27
C ALA A 192 10.67 0.46 30.73
N ALA A 193 9.67 0.09 31.52
CA ALA A 193 8.28 0.03 31.05
C ALA A 193 7.74 1.41 30.62
N ALA A 194 8.02 2.48 31.38
CA ALA A 194 7.61 3.82 31.02
C ALA A 194 8.35 4.33 29.77
N CYS A 195 9.64 4.01 29.65
CA CYS A 195 10.44 4.37 28.48
C CYS A 195 10.02 3.60 27.22
N GLN A 196 9.64 2.33 27.37
CA GLN A 196 9.09 1.51 26.29
C GLN A 196 7.78 2.09 25.77
N GLY A 197 6.89 2.57 26.65
CA GLY A 197 5.67 3.26 26.23
C GLY A 197 5.95 4.48 25.35
N ILE A 198 6.88 5.35 25.76
CA ILE A 198 7.27 6.56 24.99
C ILE A 198 7.94 6.16 23.67
N ALA A 199 8.86 5.19 23.71
CA ALA A 199 9.55 4.71 22.51
C ALA A 199 8.60 4.02 21.52
N LYS A 200 7.55 3.36 22.04
CA LYS A 200 6.49 2.76 21.23
C LYS A 200 5.69 3.83 20.49
N GLU A 201 5.28 4.91 21.17
CA GLU A 201 4.58 6.04 20.54
C GLU A 201 5.41 6.61 19.37
N LEU A 202 6.71 6.86 19.59
CA LEU A 202 7.61 7.31 18.52
C LEU A 202 7.69 6.32 17.34
N LEU A 203 7.80 5.02 17.63
CA LEU A 203 7.87 3.99 16.59
C LEU A 203 6.57 3.92 15.78
N GLU A 204 5.42 3.97 16.44
CA GLU A 204 4.11 3.96 15.79
C GLU A 204 3.88 5.22 14.95
N THR A 205 4.26 6.39 15.45
CA THR A 205 4.19 7.61 14.65
C THR A 205 5.12 7.54 13.43
N THR A 206 6.32 6.98 13.60
CA THR A 206 7.28 6.81 12.50
C THR A 206 6.75 5.90 11.41
N LEU A 207 6.24 4.72 11.78
CA LEU A 207 5.62 3.79 10.84
C LEU A 207 4.40 4.40 10.15
N SER A 208 3.57 5.13 10.91
CA SER A 208 2.39 5.79 10.36
C SER A 208 2.75 6.93 9.42
N SER A 209 3.89 7.60 9.59
CA SER A 209 4.33 8.71 8.72
C SER A 209 5.12 8.24 7.50
N CYS A 210 5.76 7.07 7.60
CA CYS A 210 6.63 6.51 6.56
C CYS A 210 5.97 5.36 5.78
N ALA A 211 4.68 5.08 5.94
CA ALA A 211 4.03 3.88 5.38
C ALA A 211 4.19 3.78 3.85
N GLN A 212 4.07 4.91 3.15
CA GLN A 212 4.28 5.01 1.70
C GLN A 212 5.70 4.68 1.22
N CYS A 213 6.69 4.78 2.11
CA CYS A 213 8.10 4.53 1.80
C CYS A 213 8.47 3.03 1.91
N ILE A 214 7.61 2.22 2.54
CA ILE A 214 7.90 0.80 2.81
C ILE A 214 8.07 0.04 1.49
N GLN A 215 7.06 0.04 0.63
CA GLN A 215 7.07 -0.62 -0.69
C GLN A 215 7.64 -2.07 -0.63
N SER A 216 7.15 -2.89 0.30
CA SER A 216 7.60 -4.27 0.47
C SER A 216 6.89 -5.28 -0.46
N SER A 217 6.02 -4.78 -1.35
CA SER A 217 5.21 -5.58 -2.29
C SER A 217 4.44 -6.69 -1.58
N LEU A 218 4.00 -6.46 -0.36
CA LEU A 218 3.42 -7.46 0.52
C LEU A 218 2.13 -8.04 -0.06
N ALA A 219 1.23 -7.24 -0.63
CA ALA A 219 0.01 -7.70 -1.27
C ALA A 219 0.32 -8.60 -2.46
N GLN A 220 1.26 -8.20 -3.32
CA GLN A 220 1.65 -9.00 -4.48
C GLN A 220 2.29 -10.33 -4.05
N ARG A 221 3.21 -10.31 -3.08
CA ARG A 221 3.79 -11.55 -2.53
C ARG A 221 2.72 -12.46 -1.93
N SER A 222 1.77 -11.89 -1.19
CA SER A 222 0.63 -12.63 -0.63
C SER A 222 -0.27 -13.21 -1.73
N PHE A 223 -0.47 -12.47 -2.80
CA PHE A 223 -1.27 -12.90 -3.94
C PHE A 223 -0.62 -14.08 -4.66
N GLU A 224 0.68 -14.01 -4.94
CA GLU A 224 1.43 -15.09 -5.60
C GLU A 224 1.46 -16.37 -4.74
N GLU A 225 1.55 -16.21 -3.41
CA GLU A 225 1.49 -17.30 -2.43
C GLU A 225 0.11 -17.99 -2.44
N LEU A 226 -0.97 -17.21 -2.42
CA LEU A 226 -2.34 -17.73 -2.31
C LEU A 226 -2.93 -18.19 -3.65
N TYR A 227 -2.47 -17.63 -4.77
CA TYR A 227 -2.97 -17.90 -6.12
C TYR A 227 -1.86 -18.26 -7.12
N PRO A 228 -1.07 -19.32 -6.88
CA PRO A 228 0.08 -19.66 -7.72
C PRO A 228 -0.31 -19.98 -9.17
N ARG A 229 -1.55 -20.43 -9.42
CA ARG A 229 -2.06 -20.74 -10.77
C ARG A 229 -2.44 -19.49 -11.58
N LEU A 230 -2.69 -18.37 -10.91
CA LEU A 230 -2.99 -17.09 -11.56
C LEU A 230 -1.73 -16.28 -11.85
N THR A 231 -0.59 -16.72 -11.31
CA THR A 231 0.72 -16.07 -11.46
C THR A 231 1.55 -16.86 -12.48
N ILE A 232 1.64 -16.36 -13.71
CA ILE A 232 2.48 -16.98 -14.76
C ILE A 232 3.93 -16.50 -14.64
N ARG A 233 4.12 -15.24 -14.25
CA ARG A 233 5.41 -14.59 -13.96
C ARG A 233 5.23 -13.73 -12.72
N SER A 234 6.22 -13.72 -11.85
CA SER A 234 6.20 -12.85 -10.67
C SER A 234 6.24 -11.39 -11.12
N THR A 235 5.39 -10.56 -10.52
CA THR A 235 5.38 -9.10 -10.70
C THR A 235 5.85 -8.35 -9.45
N VAL A 236 6.36 -9.08 -8.46
CA VAL A 236 6.98 -8.49 -7.26
C VAL A 236 8.12 -7.56 -7.67
N LEU A 237 8.06 -6.31 -7.20
CA LEU A 237 9.04 -5.29 -7.54
C LEU A 237 10.42 -5.65 -6.98
N PRO A 238 11.52 -5.47 -7.73
CA PRO A 238 12.86 -5.71 -7.21
C PRO A 238 13.20 -4.75 -6.05
N GLY A 239 13.95 -5.22 -5.06
CA GLY A 239 14.31 -4.42 -3.88
C GLY A 239 13.21 -4.34 -2.82
N TRP A 240 12.21 -5.23 -2.88
CA TRP A 240 11.17 -5.35 -1.86
C TRP A 240 11.76 -5.77 -0.50
N GLU A 241 12.87 -6.53 -0.51
CA GLU A 241 13.58 -6.98 0.68
C GLU A 241 14.11 -5.80 1.51
N ASP A 242 14.55 -4.73 0.83
CA ASP A 242 15.00 -3.50 1.48
C ASP A 242 13.84 -2.74 2.15
N GLY A 243 12.61 -2.91 1.65
CA GLY A 243 11.39 -2.40 2.29
C GLY A 243 10.94 -3.25 3.47
N GLU A 244 11.06 -4.58 3.38
CA GLU A 244 10.65 -5.48 4.46
C GLU A 244 11.60 -5.43 5.66
N ARG A 245 12.90 -5.28 5.44
CA ARG A 245 13.91 -5.35 6.52
C ARG A 245 13.66 -4.34 7.66
N PRO A 246 13.47 -3.02 7.43
CA PRO A 246 13.17 -2.07 8.51
C PRO A 246 11.89 -2.41 9.27
N ILE A 247 10.88 -2.98 8.60
CA ILE A 247 9.63 -3.38 9.26
C ILE A 247 9.84 -4.60 10.15
N GLN A 248 10.68 -5.56 9.73
CA GLN A 248 11.03 -6.70 10.60
C GLN A 248 11.81 -6.27 11.84
N GLU A 249 12.67 -5.25 11.72
CA GLU A 249 13.33 -4.62 12.87
C GLU A 249 12.30 -3.94 13.79
N ALA A 250 11.43 -3.09 13.24
CA ALA A 250 10.35 -2.45 14.00
C ALA A 250 9.44 -3.48 14.71
N LEU A 251 9.10 -4.57 14.03
CA LEU A 251 8.30 -5.66 14.56
C LEU A 251 9.01 -6.40 15.71
N THR A 252 10.33 -6.55 15.62
CA THR A 252 11.16 -7.14 16.68
C THR A 252 11.15 -6.26 17.93
N VAL A 253 11.28 -4.94 17.76
CA VAL A 253 11.19 -3.96 18.85
C VAL A 253 9.81 -3.97 19.48
N HIS A 254 8.76 -3.92 18.66
CA HIS A 254 7.37 -3.93 19.12
C HIS A 254 7.06 -5.19 19.96
N ARG A 255 7.52 -6.36 19.51
CA ARG A 255 7.40 -7.62 20.28
C ARG A 255 8.24 -7.59 21.57
N ALA A 256 9.42 -6.98 21.56
CA ALA A 256 10.25 -6.84 22.75
C ALA A 256 9.60 -5.95 23.83
N PHE A 257 8.67 -5.08 23.43
CA PHE A 257 7.83 -4.29 24.35
C PHE A 257 6.62 -5.07 24.90
N GLY A 258 6.51 -6.37 24.60
CA GLY A 258 5.47 -7.26 25.12
C GLY A 258 4.20 -7.30 24.28
N GLU A 259 4.19 -6.62 23.13
CA GLU A 259 3.02 -6.57 22.26
C GLU A 259 2.87 -7.82 21.41
N THR A 260 1.63 -8.28 21.25
CA THR A 260 1.28 -9.44 20.44
C THR A 260 0.15 -9.08 19.49
N PHE A 261 0.10 -9.74 18.33
CA PHE A 261 -0.97 -9.56 17.35
C PHE A 261 -2.00 -10.66 17.54
N SER A 262 -2.96 -10.41 18.42
CA SER A 262 -4.05 -11.33 18.77
C SER A 262 -5.37 -10.57 18.81
N VAL A 263 -6.50 -11.27 18.73
CA VAL A 263 -7.83 -10.64 18.77
C VAL A 263 -8.03 -9.85 20.06
N ASP A 264 -7.50 -10.33 21.18
CA ASP A 264 -7.66 -9.70 22.48
C ASP A 264 -6.75 -8.48 22.69
N SER A 265 -5.66 -8.38 21.92
CA SER A 265 -4.69 -7.28 22.00
C SER A 265 -4.91 -6.17 20.97
N VAL A 266 -5.95 -6.25 20.13
CA VAL A 266 -6.26 -5.19 19.18
C VAL A 266 -6.65 -3.90 19.92
N PRO A 267 -5.99 -2.75 19.65
CA PRO A 267 -6.38 -1.46 20.22
C PRO A 267 -7.84 -1.11 19.89
N SER A 268 -8.47 -0.29 20.74
CA SER A 268 -9.83 0.21 20.49
C SER A 268 -9.92 1.06 19.22
N MET A 269 -8.84 1.77 18.90
CA MET A 269 -8.65 2.52 17.65
C MET A 269 -7.31 2.12 17.03
N PRO A 270 -7.28 1.10 16.16
CA PRO A 270 -6.05 0.69 15.48
C PRO A 270 -5.48 1.83 14.63
N SER A 271 -4.16 2.05 14.75
CA SER A 271 -3.41 3.05 13.96
C SER A 271 -2.82 2.44 12.69
N THR A 272 -2.35 3.28 11.76
CA THR A 272 -1.72 2.79 10.52
C THR A 272 -0.48 1.96 10.82
N ALA A 273 0.30 2.35 11.83
CA ALA A 273 1.39 1.53 12.34
C ALA A 273 0.94 0.15 12.79
N TYR A 274 -0.18 0.05 13.52
CA TYR A 274 -0.71 -1.24 13.92
C TYR A 274 -1.09 -2.08 12.69
N LEU A 275 -1.71 -1.48 11.66
CA LEU A 275 -2.02 -2.16 10.41
C LEU A 275 -0.76 -2.69 9.70
N VAL A 276 0.27 -1.84 9.59
CA VAL A 276 1.56 -2.20 8.96
C VAL A 276 2.22 -3.36 9.70
N LEU A 277 2.38 -3.23 11.02
CA LEU A 277 2.99 -4.28 11.83
C LEU A 277 2.17 -5.57 11.79
N LEU A 278 0.84 -5.47 11.81
CA LEU A 278 -0.05 -6.62 11.72
C LEU A 278 0.15 -7.37 10.40
N ALA A 279 0.15 -6.66 9.26
CA ALA A 279 0.30 -7.26 7.94
C ALA A 279 1.63 -8.03 7.83
N HIS A 280 2.73 -7.44 8.33
CA HIS A 280 4.06 -8.06 8.32
C HIS A 280 4.26 -9.15 9.38
N SER A 281 3.42 -9.18 10.43
CA SER A 281 3.48 -10.22 11.46
C SER A 281 2.92 -11.57 11.01
N LYS A 282 2.11 -11.58 9.93
CA LYS A 282 1.40 -12.75 9.38
C LYS A 282 0.66 -13.56 10.47
N PRO A 283 -0.34 -12.97 11.15
CA PRO A 283 -1.04 -13.63 12.24
C PRO A 283 -1.85 -14.82 11.72
N SER A 284 -1.94 -15.89 12.52
CA SER A 284 -2.62 -17.13 12.12
C SER A 284 -4.15 -16.99 11.96
N ASP A 285 -4.79 -16.04 12.67
CA ASP A 285 -6.23 -15.78 12.61
C ASP A 285 -6.52 -14.31 12.23
N THR A 286 -6.34 -13.99 10.95
CA THR A 286 -6.72 -12.69 10.39
C THR A 286 -8.24 -12.48 10.34
N GLY A 287 -9.01 -13.56 10.21
CA GLY A 287 -10.48 -13.50 10.11
C GLY A 287 -11.15 -13.00 11.39
N GLY A 288 -10.66 -13.42 12.57
CA GLY A 288 -11.14 -12.91 13.86
C GLY A 288 -10.80 -11.43 14.12
N LEU A 289 -9.73 -10.93 13.48
CA LEU A 289 -9.26 -9.55 13.62
C LEU A 289 -10.03 -8.57 12.74
N LEU A 290 -10.51 -9.04 11.59
CA LEU A 290 -11.13 -8.22 10.55
C LEU A 290 -12.20 -7.24 11.05
N PRO A 291 -13.17 -7.61 11.92
CA PRO A 291 -14.17 -6.66 12.41
C PRO A 291 -13.58 -5.47 13.16
N ARG A 292 -12.46 -5.67 13.88
CA ARG A 292 -11.82 -4.63 14.70
C ARG A 292 -10.94 -3.68 13.89
N ILE A 293 -10.32 -4.19 12.82
CA ILE A 293 -9.42 -3.42 11.95
C ILE A 293 -10.11 -2.90 10.68
N LEU A 294 -11.38 -3.24 10.45
CA LEU A 294 -12.11 -2.81 9.27
C LEU A 294 -12.10 -1.29 9.04
N PRO A 295 -12.32 -0.43 10.06
CA PRO A 295 -12.31 1.03 9.84
C PRO A 295 -10.99 1.53 9.25
N ILE A 296 -9.86 1.00 9.72
CA ILE A 296 -8.56 1.41 9.21
C ILE A 296 -8.23 0.79 7.85
N LEU A 297 -8.71 -0.43 7.56
CA LEU A 297 -8.61 -1.00 6.21
C LEU A 297 -9.34 -0.15 5.19
N ILE A 298 -10.56 0.30 5.52
CA ILE A 298 -11.35 1.20 4.67
C ILE A 298 -10.61 2.51 4.44
N ALA A 299 -10.13 3.15 5.52
CA ALA A 299 -9.40 4.40 5.43
C ALA A 299 -8.13 4.27 4.57
N SER A 300 -7.39 3.17 4.73
CA SER A 300 -6.16 2.88 3.97
C SER A 300 -6.46 2.71 2.47
N ILE A 301 -7.53 1.98 2.14
CA ILE A 301 -7.95 1.78 0.75
C ILE A 301 -8.41 3.09 0.10
N GLN A 302 -9.23 3.88 0.79
CA GLN A 302 -9.78 5.12 0.24
C GLN A 302 -8.73 6.21 0.06
N SER A 303 -7.75 6.29 0.97
CA SER A 303 -6.66 7.27 0.91
C SER A 303 -5.46 6.81 0.08
N ASN A 304 -5.47 5.56 -0.41
CA ASN A 304 -4.31 4.92 -1.04
C ASN A 304 -3.05 4.95 -0.14
N TYR A 305 -3.25 4.90 1.18
CA TYR A 305 -2.21 4.96 2.19
C TYR A 305 -2.10 3.63 2.93
N ALA A 306 -0.89 3.05 3.05
CA ALA A 306 -0.70 1.67 3.53
C ALA A 306 -1.59 0.63 2.79
N LEU A 307 -1.82 0.88 1.49
CA LEU A 307 -2.70 0.04 0.66
C LEU A 307 -2.15 -1.38 0.51
N ASP A 308 -0.83 -1.53 0.36
CA ASP A 308 -0.15 -2.82 0.20
C ASP A 308 -0.41 -3.74 1.41
N GLU A 309 -0.30 -3.18 2.62
CA GLU A 309 -0.58 -3.88 3.87
C GLU A 309 -2.09 -4.20 4.02
N ALA A 310 -2.96 -3.25 3.67
CA ALA A 310 -4.41 -3.45 3.71
C ALA A 310 -4.87 -4.59 2.78
N LEU A 311 -4.39 -4.61 1.53
CA LEU A 311 -4.72 -5.65 0.56
C LEU A 311 -4.14 -7.01 0.97
N SER A 312 -2.92 -7.06 1.49
CA SER A 312 -2.34 -8.30 2.03
C SER A 312 -3.20 -8.91 3.15
N ILE A 313 -3.65 -8.08 4.10
CA ILE A 313 -4.52 -8.53 5.19
C ILE A 313 -5.84 -9.07 4.64
N LEU A 314 -6.47 -8.37 3.70
CA LEU A 314 -7.74 -8.82 3.10
C LEU A 314 -7.58 -10.12 2.29
N LEU A 315 -6.48 -10.29 1.56
CA LEU A 315 -6.16 -11.52 0.85
C LEU A 315 -6.11 -12.70 1.82
N HIS A 316 -5.35 -12.60 2.91
CA HIS A 316 -5.27 -13.67 3.90
C HIS A 316 -6.62 -13.88 4.62
N SER A 317 -7.30 -12.81 5.03
CA SER A 317 -8.57 -12.90 5.77
C SER A 317 -9.66 -13.64 4.99
N THR A 318 -9.72 -13.40 3.67
CA THR A 318 -10.76 -13.96 2.78
C THR A 318 -10.45 -15.37 2.25
N THR A 319 -9.28 -15.93 2.58
CA THR A 319 -8.96 -17.33 2.26
C THR A 319 -9.39 -18.32 3.35
N SER A 320 -9.71 -17.84 4.55
CA SER A 320 -10.15 -18.68 5.69
C SER A 320 -11.44 -19.48 5.43
N GLY A 321 -12.26 -19.08 4.44
CA GLY A 321 -13.52 -19.75 4.11
C GLY A 321 -14.68 -19.46 5.07
N ARG A 322 -14.48 -18.57 6.05
CA ARG A 322 -15.51 -18.18 7.02
C ARG A 322 -16.47 -17.16 6.39
N GLU A 323 -17.77 -17.37 6.57
CA GLU A 323 -18.79 -16.39 6.16
C GLU A 323 -18.54 -15.04 6.85
N LEU A 324 -18.59 -13.95 6.09
CA LEU A 324 -18.41 -12.59 6.55
C LEU A 324 -19.77 -12.01 6.95
N SER A 325 -19.82 -11.30 8.07
CA SER A 325 -21.03 -10.57 8.45
C SER A 325 -21.35 -9.46 7.45
N PRO A 326 -22.62 -9.05 7.34
CA PRO A 326 -23.02 -7.89 6.52
C PRO A 326 -22.27 -6.60 6.89
N ASP A 327 -21.98 -6.41 8.18
CA ASP A 327 -21.24 -5.25 8.69
C ASP A 327 -19.79 -5.17 8.18
N ILE A 328 -19.24 -6.28 7.67
CA ILE A 328 -17.89 -6.35 7.08
C ILE A 328 -17.97 -6.37 5.56
N SER A 329 -18.80 -7.25 5.00
CA SER A 329 -18.92 -7.42 3.55
C SER A 329 -19.48 -6.18 2.86
N GLY A 330 -20.48 -5.52 3.45
CA GLY A 330 -21.10 -4.30 2.89
C GLY A 330 -20.08 -3.18 2.65
N PRO A 331 -19.36 -2.71 3.69
CA PRO A 331 -18.35 -1.66 3.52
C PRO A 331 -17.22 -2.03 2.55
N LEU A 332 -16.74 -3.28 2.56
CA LEU A 332 -15.71 -3.72 1.62
C LEU A 332 -16.21 -3.72 0.17
N CYS A 333 -17.44 -4.19 -0.06
CA CYS A 333 -18.09 -4.16 -1.37
C CYS A 333 -18.43 -2.74 -1.83
N ALA A 334 -18.47 -1.75 -0.94
CA ALA A 334 -18.66 -0.35 -1.32
C ALA A 334 -17.37 0.31 -1.86
N ILE A 335 -16.18 -0.15 -1.44
CA ILE A 335 -14.90 0.51 -1.77
C ILE A 335 -14.04 -0.27 -2.79
N LEU A 336 -14.06 -1.60 -2.73
CA LEU A 336 -13.24 -2.45 -3.61
C LEU A 336 -13.59 -2.31 -5.11
N PRO A 337 -14.87 -2.10 -5.51
CA PRO A 337 -15.19 -1.92 -6.93
C PRO A 337 -14.47 -0.73 -7.58
N SER A 338 -14.42 0.41 -6.88
CA SER A 338 -13.73 1.60 -7.35
C SER A 338 -12.23 1.37 -7.46
N LEU A 339 -11.63 0.72 -6.45
CA LEU A 339 -10.20 0.38 -6.47
C LEU A 339 -9.87 -0.58 -7.64
N ALA A 340 -10.68 -1.63 -7.83
CA ALA A 340 -10.50 -2.62 -8.88
C ALA A 340 -10.66 -2.05 -10.30
N SER A 341 -11.36 -0.93 -10.46
CA SER A 341 -11.65 -0.34 -11.77
C SER A 341 -10.74 0.84 -12.10
N ALA A 342 -10.46 1.71 -11.13
CA ALA A 342 -9.89 3.03 -11.40
C ALA A 342 -8.43 3.19 -10.93
N HIS A 343 -7.89 2.26 -10.14
CA HIS A 343 -6.51 2.38 -9.67
C HIS A 343 -5.53 2.38 -10.85
N PRO A 344 -4.48 3.23 -10.90
CA PRO A 344 -3.55 3.31 -12.03
C PRO A 344 -2.73 2.02 -12.24
N ASP A 345 -2.32 1.37 -11.15
CA ASP A 345 -1.59 0.11 -11.17
C ASP A 345 -2.51 -1.09 -11.49
N SER A 346 -2.15 -1.88 -12.51
CA SER A 346 -2.92 -3.05 -12.95
C SER A 346 -2.94 -4.20 -11.96
N ASP A 347 -1.86 -4.40 -11.20
CA ASP A 347 -1.74 -5.50 -10.26
C ASP A 347 -2.63 -5.22 -9.05
N ILE A 348 -2.63 -3.98 -8.56
CA ILE A 348 -3.56 -3.53 -7.51
C ILE A 348 -5.02 -3.69 -7.98
N ARG A 349 -5.35 -3.30 -9.22
CA ARG A 349 -6.69 -3.53 -9.79
C ARG A 349 -7.06 -5.02 -9.76
N HIS A 350 -6.14 -5.88 -10.18
CA HIS A 350 -6.36 -7.32 -10.21
C HIS A 350 -6.54 -7.93 -8.82
N GLN A 351 -5.67 -7.59 -7.87
CA GLN A 351 -5.75 -8.03 -6.49
C GLN A 351 -7.06 -7.57 -5.84
N ALA A 352 -7.43 -6.30 -6.00
CA ALA A 352 -8.68 -5.75 -5.49
C ALA A 352 -9.91 -6.48 -6.08
N PHE A 353 -9.92 -6.77 -7.37
CA PHE A 353 -10.98 -7.55 -8.01
C PHE A 353 -11.07 -8.98 -7.44
N ARG A 354 -9.92 -9.62 -7.18
CA ARG A 354 -9.88 -10.97 -6.59
C ARG A 354 -10.35 -10.96 -5.15
N ILE A 355 -9.95 -9.97 -4.35
CA ILE A 355 -10.47 -9.77 -3.00
C ILE A 355 -11.99 -9.56 -3.05
N LEU A 356 -12.51 -8.71 -3.94
CA LEU A 356 -13.94 -8.48 -4.12
C LEU A 356 -14.70 -9.78 -4.44
N SER A 357 -14.22 -10.57 -5.40
CA SER A 357 -14.81 -11.88 -5.72
C SER A 357 -14.88 -12.80 -4.49
N ARG A 358 -13.81 -12.83 -3.67
CA ARG A 358 -13.77 -13.63 -2.43
C ARG A 358 -14.69 -13.09 -1.34
N VAL A 359 -14.73 -11.77 -1.12
CA VAL A 359 -15.66 -11.15 -0.16
C VAL A 359 -17.09 -11.50 -0.54
N LEU A 360 -17.46 -11.37 -1.82
CA LEU A 360 -18.78 -11.75 -2.32
C LEU A 360 -19.07 -13.25 -2.10
N ALA A 361 -18.11 -14.12 -2.34
CA ALA A 361 -18.27 -15.57 -2.11
C ALA A 361 -18.47 -15.94 -0.64
N LEU A 362 -17.96 -15.13 0.29
CA LEU A 362 -18.13 -15.29 1.74
C LEU A 362 -19.32 -14.49 2.29
N THR A 363 -20.06 -13.79 1.45
CA THR A 363 -21.23 -13.01 1.86
C THR A 363 -22.49 -13.89 1.82
N SER A 364 -23.50 -13.58 2.65
CA SER A 364 -24.78 -14.28 2.61
C SER A 364 -25.38 -14.25 1.18
N PRO A 365 -26.01 -15.34 0.69
CA PRO A 365 -26.45 -15.42 -0.70
C PRO A 365 -27.41 -14.31 -1.15
N ALA A 366 -28.26 -13.83 -0.24
CA ALA A 366 -29.21 -12.75 -0.53
C ALA A 366 -28.49 -11.41 -0.74
N LEU A 367 -27.58 -11.05 0.18
CA LEU A 367 -26.78 -9.83 0.06
C LEU A 367 -25.79 -9.90 -1.12
N ARG A 368 -25.20 -11.07 -1.40
CA ARG A 368 -24.37 -11.29 -2.60
C ARG A 368 -25.16 -11.00 -3.87
N LEU A 369 -26.42 -11.44 -3.97
CA LEU A 369 -27.27 -11.20 -5.14
C LEU A 369 -27.58 -9.72 -5.32
N GLU A 370 -27.91 -9.02 -4.22
CA GLU A 370 -28.18 -7.58 -4.20
C GLU A 370 -26.96 -6.79 -4.69
N ILE A 371 -25.78 -7.03 -4.10
CA ILE A 371 -24.54 -6.34 -4.49
C ILE A 371 -24.19 -6.61 -5.96
N LEU A 372 -24.32 -7.86 -6.44
CA LEU A 372 -24.06 -8.18 -7.85
C LEU A 372 -25.04 -7.49 -8.80
N LYS A 373 -26.30 -7.31 -8.38
CA LYS A 373 -27.27 -6.54 -9.15
C LYS A 373 -26.83 -5.09 -9.23
N ASP A 374 -26.47 -4.48 -8.11
CA ASP A 374 -26.04 -3.08 -8.07
C ASP A 374 -24.80 -2.87 -8.97
N LEU A 375 -23.78 -3.71 -8.82
CA LEU A 375 -22.55 -3.65 -9.64
C LEU A 375 -22.81 -3.85 -11.14
N THR A 376 -23.83 -4.62 -11.54
CA THR A 376 -24.17 -4.82 -12.97
C THR A 376 -25.05 -3.71 -13.54
N THR A 377 -25.55 -2.81 -12.70
CA THR A 377 -26.35 -1.64 -13.07
C THR A 377 -25.63 -0.30 -12.89
N ASP A 378 -24.51 -0.28 -12.17
CA ASP A 378 -23.75 0.93 -11.89
C ASP A 378 -23.14 1.52 -13.19
N SER A 379 -23.60 2.72 -13.55
CA SER A 379 -23.14 3.46 -14.72
C SER A 379 -21.82 4.21 -14.48
N ASP A 380 -21.48 4.48 -13.22
CA ASP A 380 -20.32 5.30 -12.86
C ASP A 380 -19.02 4.48 -12.93
N LEU A 381 -19.14 3.15 -12.88
CA LEU A 381 -18.03 2.19 -12.98
C LEU A 381 -18.21 1.24 -14.18
N PRO A 382 -18.10 1.73 -15.45
CA PRO A 382 -18.41 0.92 -16.64
C PRO A 382 -17.54 -0.34 -16.76
N GLN A 383 -16.28 -0.31 -16.34
CA GLN A 383 -15.41 -1.49 -16.33
C GLN A 383 -15.84 -2.53 -15.29
N MET A 384 -16.21 -2.08 -14.08
CA MET A 384 -16.77 -2.96 -13.06
C MET A 384 -18.06 -3.59 -13.53
N ARG A 385 -18.92 -2.82 -14.21
CA ARG A 385 -20.18 -3.32 -14.74
C ARG A 385 -20.00 -4.51 -15.67
N VAL A 386 -18.99 -4.46 -16.54
CA VAL A 386 -18.59 -5.59 -17.39
C VAL A 386 -18.07 -6.74 -16.53
N ALA A 387 -17.11 -6.46 -15.64
CA ALA A 387 -16.45 -7.47 -14.81
C ALA A 387 -17.43 -8.17 -13.84
N ALA A 388 -18.47 -7.48 -13.37
CA ALA A 388 -19.49 -7.98 -12.48
C ALA A 388 -20.34 -9.08 -13.13
N VAL A 389 -20.51 -9.07 -14.46
CA VAL A 389 -21.13 -10.20 -15.17
C VAL A 389 -20.28 -11.48 -15.02
N GLY A 390 -18.95 -11.32 -14.99
CA GLY A 390 -18.02 -12.39 -14.65
C GLY A 390 -18.20 -12.90 -13.22
N LEU A 391 -18.37 -12.01 -12.24
CA LEU A 391 -18.65 -12.37 -10.84
C LEU A 391 -19.99 -13.10 -10.68
N VAL A 392 -21.01 -12.69 -11.43
CA VAL A 392 -22.30 -13.40 -11.52
C VAL A 392 -22.10 -14.81 -12.07
N LYS A 393 -21.32 -14.94 -13.15
CA LYS A 393 -20.99 -16.23 -13.77
C LYS A 393 -20.26 -17.14 -12.79
N GLU A 394 -19.31 -16.63 -12.01
CA GLU A 394 -18.66 -17.37 -10.92
C GLU A 394 -19.69 -17.87 -9.89
N ALA A 395 -20.57 -17.00 -9.39
CA ALA A 395 -21.60 -17.37 -8.40
C ALA A 395 -22.57 -18.46 -8.89
N VAL A 396 -22.98 -18.38 -10.17
CA VAL A 396 -23.84 -19.38 -10.81
C VAL A 396 -23.10 -20.71 -10.96
N LEU A 397 -21.86 -20.70 -11.46
CA LEU A 397 -21.06 -21.92 -11.65
C LEU A 397 -20.70 -22.62 -10.33
N GLU A 398 -20.53 -21.88 -9.24
CA GLU A 398 -20.37 -22.41 -7.89
C GLU A 398 -21.65 -23.10 -7.37
N SER A 399 -22.81 -22.65 -7.84
CA SER A 399 -24.13 -23.04 -7.34
C SER A 399 -24.79 -24.17 -8.10
N LEU A 400 -24.65 -24.22 -9.43
CA LEU A 400 -25.29 -25.23 -10.29
C LEU A 400 -24.94 -26.69 -9.92
N PRO A 401 -23.67 -27.03 -9.58
CA PRO A 401 -23.32 -28.40 -9.20
C PRO A 401 -23.90 -28.86 -7.86
N ARG A 402 -24.31 -27.93 -6.99
CA ARG A 402 -24.82 -28.26 -5.66
C ARG A 402 -26.24 -28.79 -5.79
N GLU A 403 -26.51 -30.03 -5.38
CA GLU A 403 -27.87 -30.61 -5.43
C GLU A 403 -28.87 -29.89 -4.52
N ASP A 404 -28.37 -29.03 -3.62
CA ASP A 404 -29.19 -28.21 -2.74
C ASP A 404 -30.06 -27.22 -3.54
N ARG A 405 -31.38 -27.43 -3.48
CA ARG A 405 -32.39 -26.55 -4.10
C ARG A 405 -32.45 -25.16 -3.46
N ALA A 406 -31.77 -24.92 -2.34
CA ALA A 406 -31.78 -23.65 -1.63
C ALA A 406 -30.83 -22.58 -2.22
N SER A 407 -29.94 -22.91 -3.17
CA SER A 407 -29.06 -21.88 -3.74
C SER A 407 -29.84 -20.88 -4.60
N ILE A 408 -29.85 -19.62 -4.16
CA ILE A 408 -30.49 -18.49 -4.85
C ILE A 408 -29.98 -18.35 -6.29
N PHE A 409 -28.68 -18.54 -6.53
CA PHE A 409 -28.04 -18.44 -7.85
C PHE A 409 -28.30 -19.65 -8.77
N ALA A 410 -28.89 -20.73 -8.26
CA ALA A 410 -29.34 -21.89 -9.03
C ALA A 410 -30.86 -22.09 -8.87
N SER A 411 -31.60 -20.99 -8.86
CA SER A 411 -33.07 -20.93 -8.73
C SER A 411 -33.66 -19.88 -9.67
N PRO A 412 -35.00 -19.85 -9.90
CA PRO A 412 -35.63 -18.84 -10.75
C PRO A 412 -35.48 -17.39 -10.23
N ILE A 413 -35.22 -17.21 -8.92
CA ILE A 413 -35.00 -15.89 -8.30
C ILE A 413 -33.82 -15.17 -8.96
N PHE A 414 -32.79 -15.93 -9.35
CA PHE A 414 -31.64 -15.40 -10.08
C PHE A 414 -32.06 -14.67 -11.36
N LEU A 415 -32.83 -15.32 -12.24
CA LEU A 415 -33.27 -14.72 -13.50
C LEU A 415 -34.32 -13.62 -13.29
N GLN A 416 -35.17 -13.73 -12.27
CA GLN A 416 -36.11 -12.66 -11.93
C GLN A 416 -35.38 -11.38 -11.52
N THR A 417 -34.26 -11.52 -10.82
CA THR A 417 -33.51 -10.38 -10.27
C THR A 417 -32.52 -9.80 -11.28
N LEU A 418 -31.69 -10.65 -11.89
CA LEU A 418 -30.59 -10.25 -12.76
C LEU A 418 -30.92 -10.36 -14.26
N GLY A 419 -31.90 -11.17 -14.65
CA GLY A 419 -32.28 -11.33 -16.06
C GLY A 419 -32.64 -10.02 -16.77
N PRO A 420 -33.44 -9.10 -16.17
CA PRO A 420 -33.73 -7.81 -16.78
C PRO A 420 -32.50 -6.93 -17.04
N VAL A 421 -31.42 -7.12 -16.27
CA VAL A 421 -30.16 -6.36 -16.38
C VAL A 421 -29.20 -7.05 -17.35
N LEU A 422 -29.09 -8.38 -17.28
CA LEU A 422 -28.10 -9.16 -18.02
C LEU A 422 -28.56 -9.53 -19.44
N LEU A 423 -29.87 -9.68 -19.67
CA LEU A 423 -30.43 -10.19 -20.93
C LEU A 423 -31.14 -9.10 -21.75
N ARG A 424 -30.70 -7.85 -21.56
CA ARG A 424 -31.13 -6.67 -22.30
C ARG A 424 -29.95 -5.74 -22.55
N PRO A 425 -29.93 -5.02 -23.69
CA PRO A 425 -28.96 -3.95 -23.91
C PRO A 425 -29.23 -2.76 -22.98
N ASP A 426 -28.20 -1.97 -22.73
CA ASP A 426 -28.28 -0.69 -22.03
C ASP A 426 -27.49 0.39 -22.77
N PRO A 427 -28.13 1.46 -23.25
CA PRO A 427 -29.56 1.75 -23.11
C PRO A 427 -30.44 0.77 -23.93
N PRO A 428 -31.74 0.60 -23.59
CA PRO A 428 -32.61 -0.36 -24.26
C PRO A 428 -32.76 -0.16 -25.77
N ASP A 429 -32.49 1.05 -26.25
CA ASP A 429 -32.51 1.48 -27.64
C ASP A 429 -31.14 1.40 -28.35
N LEU A 430 -30.12 0.76 -27.73
CA LEU A 430 -28.78 0.58 -28.32
C LEU A 430 -28.81 0.04 -29.76
N PHE A 431 -29.80 -0.80 -30.09
CA PHE A 431 -29.94 -1.40 -31.42
C PHE A 431 -30.81 -0.59 -32.39
N HIS A 432 -31.09 0.69 -32.08
CA HIS A 432 -31.84 1.57 -32.98
C HIS A 432 -31.11 1.74 -34.34
N PRO A 433 -31.81 1.87 -35.47
CA PRO A 433 -31.22 2.05 -36.79
C PRO A 433 -30.27 3.23 -36.92
N ASP A 434 -30.52 4.28 -36.14
CA ASP A 434 -29.82 5.57 -36.24
C ASP A 434 -28.49 5.63 -35.47
N LEU A 435 -28.17 4.59 -34.68
CA LEU A 435 -26.94 4.55 -33.89
C LEU A 435 -25.74 4.22 -34.78
N SER A 436 -24.70 5.06 -34.73
CA SER A 436 -23.49 4.85 -35.52
C SER A 436 -22.61 3.76 -34.92
N LEU A 437 -21.74 3.15 -35.74
CA LEU A 437 -20.76 2.18 -35.25
C LEU A 437 -19.82 2.80 -34.20
N LYS A 438 -19.48 4.07 -34.39
CA LYS A 438 -18.57 4.82 -33.51
C LYS A 438 -19.14 5.03 -32.11
N ASP A 439 -20.43 5.30 -32.00
CA ASP A 439 -21.11 5.46 -30.69
C ASP A 439 -21.05 4.21 -29.82
N ILE A 440 -20.79 3.05 -30.44
CA ILE A 440 -20.74 1.74 -29.80
C ILE A 440 -19.31 1.35 -29.47
N GLU A 441 -18.35 1.74 -30.31
CA GLU A 441 -16.92 1.63 -30.02
C GLU A 441 -16.54 2.45 -28.79
N ASP A 442 -17.12 3.64 -28.65
CA ASP A 442 -16.88 4.54 -27.51
C ASP A 442 -17.61 4.06 -26.21
N SER A 443 -18.41 2.99 -26.29
CA SER A 443 -19.18 2.44 -25.17
C SER A 443 -18.54 1.16 -24.58
N ALA A 444 -18.74 0.94 -23.27
CA ALA A 444 -18.37 -0.32 -22.62
C ALA A 444 -19.38 -1.46 -22.89
N GLU A 445 -20.51 -1.13 -23.51
CA GLU A 445 -21.64 -2.04 -23.72
C GLU A 445 -21.34 -3.27 -24.58
N PRO A 446 -20.55 -3.19 -25.68
CA PRO A 446 -20.14 -4.38 -26.43
C PRO A 446 -19.44 -5.42 -25.56
N SER A 447 -18.51 -4.98 -24.71
CA SER A 447 -17.78 -5.85 -23.79
C SER A 447 -18.71 -6.48 -22.76
N ARG A 448 -19.68 -5.70 -22.23
CA ARG A 448 -20.70 -6.21 -21.31
C ARG A 448 -21.56 -7.29 -21.98
N LEU A 449 -22.05 -7.02 -23.19
CA LEU A 449 -22.88 -7.95 -23.95
C LEU A 449 -22.14 -9.24 -24.30
N VAL A 450 -20.84 -9.18 -24.61
CA VAL A 450 -20.01 -10.39 -24.78
C VAL A 450 -20.02 -11.26 -23.51
N GLU A 451 -19.82 -10.67 -22.34
CA GLU A 451 -19.88 -11.41 -21.07
C GLU A 451 -21.29 -11.93 -20.77
N CYS A 452 -22.35 -11.15 -21.06
CA CYS A 452 -23.73 -11.58 -20.89
C CYS A 452 -24.09 -12.76 -21.81
N LEU A 453 -23.64 -12.74 -23.07
CA LEU A 453 -23.80 -13.85 -24.01
C LEU A 453 -23.00 -15.07 -23.55
N SER A 454 -21.79 -14.89 -23.01
CA SER A 454 -21.02 -15.99 -22.42
C SER A 454 -21.74 -16.63 -21.24
N LEU A 455 -22.33 -15.82 -20.35
CA LEU A 455 -23.11 -16.32 -19.22
C LEU A 455 -24.35 -17.06 -19.70
N TYR A 456 -25.09 -16.50 -20.65
CA TYR A 456 -26.27 -17.13 -21.22
C TYR A 456 -25.95 -18.47 -21.89
N TYR A 457 -24.88 -18.52 -22.69
CA TYR A 457 -24.35 -19.76 -23.28
C TYR A 457 -24.03 -20.81 -22.21
N ILE A 458 -23.34 -20.42 -21.13
CA ILE A 458 -22.99 -21.33 -20.04
C ILE A 458 -24.23 -21.86 -19.32
N LEU A 459 -25.21 -21.00 -19.04
CA LEU A 459 -26.48 -21.39 -18.43
C LEU A 459 -27.21 -22.42 -19.30
N LEU A 460 -27.31 -22.17 -20.61
CA LEU A 460 -27.91 -23.10 -21.57
C LEU A 460 -27.21 -24.46 -21.56
N LEU A 461 -25.89 -24.53 -21.36
CA LEU A 461 -25.15 -25.80 -21.35
C LEU A 461 -25.10 -26.50 -19.98
N ARG A 462 -25.00 -25.75 -18.89
CA ARG A 462 -24.70 -26.31 -17.55
C ARG A 462 -25.93 -26.52 -16.69
N ASP A 463 -27.01 -25.74 -16.88
CA ASP A 463 -28.24 -25.91 -16.11
C ASP A 463 -29.10 -27.06 -16.67
N ASN A 464 -28.58 -28.28 -16.55
CA ASN A 464 -29.20 -29.47 -17.15
C ASN A 464 -30.59 -29.79 -16.59
N LEU A 465 -30.82 -29.45 -15.32
CA LEU A 465 -32.09 -29.65 -14.64
C LEU A 465 -33.02 -28.42 -14.76
N ASN A 466 -32.61 -27.41 -15.55
CA ASN A 466 -33.35 -26.17 -15.77
C ASN A 466 -33.81 -25.50 -14.46
N ARG A 467 -32.95 -25.49 -13.45
CA ARG A 467 -33.28 -24.98 -12.11
C ARG A 467 -33.46 -23.48 -12.08
N THR A 468 -32.75 -22.77 -12.95
CA THR A 468 -32.89 -21.32 -13.11
C THR A 468 -34.13 -20.95 -13.94
N GLY A 469 -34.72 -21.90 -14.68
CA GLY A 469 -35.77 -21.65 -15.66
C GLY A 469 -35.25 -21.09 -17.00
N ILE A 470 -33.93 -21.00 -17.20
CA ILE A 470 -33.36 -20.38 -18.41
C ILE A 470 -33.69 -21.13 -19.71
N ARG A 471 -33.95 -22.44 -19.61
CA ARG A 471 -34.31 -23.30 -20.75
C ARG A 471 -35.83 -23.32 -21.00
N ASP A 472 -36.62 -22.60 -20.20
CA ASP A 472 -38.06 -22.48 -20.43
C ASP A 472 -38.31 -21.83 -21.80
N ARG A 473 -39.26 -22.39 -22.55
CA ARG A 473 -39.57 -21.92 -23.91
C ARG A 473 -39.92 -20.43 -23.95
N ASP A 474 -40.67 -19.97 -22.95
CA ASP A 474 -41.08 -18.57 -22.82
C ASP A 474 -39.87 -17.66 -22.53
N GLN A 475 -38.93 -18.12 -21.69
CA GLN A 475 -37.70 -17.37 -21.42
C GLN A 475 -36.80 -17.28 -22.64
N ILE A 476 -36.56 -18.40 -23.35
CA ILE A 476 -35.79 -18.39 -24.60
C ILE A 476 -36.46 -17.47 -25.63
N SER A 477 -37.79 -17.55 -25.78
CA SER A 477 -38.52 -16.68 -26.72
C SER A 477 -38.46 -15.20 -26.33
N ASN A 478 -38.43 -14.89 -25.04
CA ASN A 478 -38.30 -13.53 -24.54
C ASN A 478 -36.90 -12.98 -24.84
N VAL A 479 -35.83 -13.72 -24.49
CA VAL A 479 -34.43 -13.32 -24.76
C VAL A 479 -34.18 -13.17 -26.26
N GLU A 480 -34.75 -14.06 -27.08
CA GLU A 480 -34.74 -13.96 -28.53
C GLU A 480 -35.29 -12.62 -29.01
N LYS A 481 -36.44 -12.20 -28.47
CA LYS A 481 -37.12 -10.96 -28.83
C LYS A 481 -36.39 -9.72 -28.31
N THR A 482 -35.88 -9.75 -27.08
CA THR A 482 -35.33 -8.55 -26.41
C THR A 482 -33.86 -8.31 -26.69
N LEU A 483 -33.10 -9.35 -27.05
CA LEU A 483 -31.64 -9.24 -27.20
C LEU A 483 -31.13 -9.88 -28.51
N LEU A 484 -31.38 -11.17 -28.74
CA LEU A 484 -30.66 -11.90 -29.80
C LEU A 484 -31.06 -11.47 -31.21
N ALA A 485 -32.35 -11.32 -31.51
CA ALA A 485 -32.81 -10.91 -32.84
C ALA A 485 -32.44 -9.45 -33.18
N PRO A 486 -32.60 -8.46 -32.27
CA PRO A 486 -32.07 -7.11 -32.48
C PRO A 486 -30.56 -7.10 -32.70
N LEU A 487 -29.79 -7.87 -31.90
CA LEU A 487 -28.34 -7.96 -32.04
C LEU A 487 -27.93 -8.57 -33.39
N ARG A 488 -28.57 -9.67 -33.83
CA ARG A 488 -28.34 -10.27 -35.16
C ARG A 488 -28.53 -9.27 -36.29
N SER A 489 -29.66 -8.57 -36.27
CA SER A 489 -30.03 -7.60 -37.31
C SER A 489 -29.01 -6.45 -37.37
N THR A 490 -28.57 -6.01 -36.20
CA THR A 490 -27.61 -4.92 -36.05
C THR A 490 -26.19 -5.33 -36.50
N LEU A 491 -25.72 -6.51 -36.10
CA LEU A 491 -24.42 -7.03 -36.53
C LEU A 491 -24.37 -7.27 -38.05
N ALA A 492 -25.45 -7.74 -38.66
CA ALA A 492 -25.55 -7.86 -40.12
C ALA A 492 -25.40 -6.49 -40.78
N ARG A 493 -26.16 -5.48 -40.30
CA ARG A 493 -26.08 -4.09 -40.79
C ARG A 493 -24.67 -3.50 -40.69
N TRP A 494 -23.97 -3.73 -39.58
CA TRP A 494 -22.59 -3.23 -39.43
C TRP A 494 -21.60 -3.97 -40.31
N THR A 495 -21.74 -5.29 -40.44
CA THR A 495 -20.85 -6.10 -41.30
C THR A 495 -21.00 -5.73 -42.78
N ASP A 496 -22.21 -5.37 -43.21
CA ASP A 496 -22.51 -4.97 -44.58
C ASP A 496 -22.13 -3.51 -44.89
N ASN A 497 -21.73 -2.71 -43.89
CA ASN A 497 -21.35 -1.31 -44.08
C ASN A 497 -19.96 -1.22 -44.74
N PRO A 498 -19.78 -0.48 -45.85
CA PRO A 498 -18.48 -0.30 -46.49
C PRO A 498 -17.43 0.35 -45.58
N ALA A 499 -17.82 1.10 -44.54
CA ALA A 499 -16.90 1.60 -43.52
C ALA A 499 -16.24 0.48 -42.71
N PHE A 500 -16.95 -0.64 -42.49
CA PHE A 500 -16.44 -1.82 -41.77
C PHE A 500 -15.38 -2.57 -42.59
N THR A 501 -15.45 -2.54 -43.92
CA THR A 501 -14.45 -3.18 -44.81
C THR A 501 -13.18 -2.34 -45.04
N HIS A 502 -13.22 -1.05 -44.73
CA HIS A 502 -12.09 -0.12 -44.91
C HIS A 502 -11.49 0.40 -43.59
N GLY A 503 -12.08 0.04 -42.44
CA GLY A 503 -11.61 0.44 -41.11
C GLY A 503 -10.35 -0.30 -40.65
N HIS A 504 -9.70 0.21 -39.60
CA HIS A 504 -8.57 -0.49 -39.00
C HIS A 504 -9.06 -1.76 -38.28
N ILE A 505 -8.28 -2.85 -38.34
CA ILE A 505 -8.62 -4.16 -37.75
C ILE A 505 -9.03 -4.05 -36.26
N HIS A 506 -8.47 -3.09 -35.53
CA HIS A 506 -8.78 -2.85 -34.12
C HIS A 506 -10.22 -2.36 -33.88
N ASP A 507 -10.76 -1.55 -34.79
CA ASP A 507 -12.12 -1.00 -34.69
C ASP A 507 -13.18 -2.11 -34.89
N MET A 508 -12.79 -3.20 -35.56
CA MET A 508 -13.67 -4.34 -35.86
C MET A 508 -13.75 -5.37 -34.70
N MET A 509 -12.82 -5.34 -33.75
CA MET A 509 -12.68 -6.39 -32.71
C MET A 509 -13.92 -6.55 -31.80
N PRO A 510 -14.59 -5.47 -31.35
CA PRO A 510 -15.80 -5.60 -30.53
C PRO A 510 -16.94 -6.30 -31.28
N VAL A 511 -17.14 -5.94 -32.56
CA VAL A 511 -18.18 -6.53 -33.43
C VAL A 511 -17.91 -8.00 -33.70
N VAL A 512 -16.66 -8.37 -33.99
CA VAL A 512 -16.26 -9.77 -34.22
C VAL A 512 -16.47 -10.61 -32.96
N SER A 513 -16.15 -10.06 -31.78
CA SER A 513 -16.33 -10.75 -30.49
C SER A 513 -17.80 -10.99 -30.18
N LEU A 514 -18.67 -9.99 -30.42
CA LEU A 514 -20.12 -10.13 -30.27
C LEU A 514 -20.69 -11.19 -31.23
N LYS A 515 -20.31 -11.13 -32.51
CA LYS A 515 -20.75 -12.09 -33.52
C LYS A 515 -20.38 -13.52 -33.13
N THR A 516 -19.13 -13.75 -32.73
CA THR A 516 -18.65 -15.06 -32.29
C THR A 516 -19.42 -15.57 -31.07
N SER A 517 -19.68 -14.71 -30.08
CA SER A 517 -20.44 -15.07 -28.87
C SER A 517 -21.89 -15.41 -29.19
N LEU A 518 -22.53 -14.65 -30.09
CA LEU A 518 -23.89 -14.87 -30.55
C LEU A 518 -24.04 -16.19 -31.33
N GLU A 519 -23.12 -16.50 -32.24
CA GLU A 519 -23.11 -17.77 -32.98
C GLU A 519 -23.04 -18.99 -32.04
N ARG A 520 -22.26 -18.90 -30.95
CA ARG A 520 -22.20 -19.95 -29.91
C ARG A 520 -23.54 -20.13 -29.19
N VAL A 521 -24.22 -19.03 -28.88
CA VAL A 521 -25.56 -19.06 -28.27
C VAL A 521 -26.58 -19.68 -29.22
N ASP A 522 -26.61 -19.27 -30.49
CA ASP A 522 -27.54 -19.80 -31.49
C ASP A 522 -27.34 -21.31 -31.71
N ALA A 523 -26.08 -21.78 -31.73
CA ALA A 523 -25.76 -23.20 -31.79
C ALA A 523 -26.28 -23.97 -30.55
N ALA A 524 -26.08 -23.42 -29.34
CA ALA A 524 -26.56 -24.04 -28.10
C ALA A 524 -28.10 -24.13 -28.06
N ILE A 525 -28.81 -23.07 -28.46
CA ILE A 525 -30.29 -23.08 -28.55
C ILE A 525 -30.77 -24.11 -29.57
N SER A 526 -30.09 -24.20 -30.73
CA SER A 526 -30.45 -25.14 -31.78
C SER A 526 -30.33 -26.59 -31.32
N ASN A 527 -29.25 -26.92 -30.59
CA ASN A 527 -29.07 -28.25 -30.00
C ASN A 527 -30.16 -28.58 -28.98
N LEU A 528 -30.50 -27.66 -28.06
CA LEU A 528 -31.58 -27.86 -27.08
C LEU A 528 -32.94 -28.11 -27.75
N ARG A 529 -33.22 -27.42 -28.86
CA ARG A 529 -34.46 -27.62 -29.64
C ARG A 529 -34.47 -28.96 -30.38
N ALA A 530 -33.31 -29.49 -30.76
CA ALA A 530 -33.19 -30.81 -31.36
C ALA A 530 -33.42 -31.90 -30.30
N ASP A 531 -32.83 -31.75 -29.11
CA ASP A 531 -32.98 -32.69 -28.00
C ASP A 531 -34.42 -32.75 -27.45
N SER A 532 -35.16 -31.63 -27.51
CA SER A 532 -36.56 -31.56 -27.06
C SER A 532 -37.58 -32.15 -28.05
N LYS A 533 -37.13 -32.58 -29.25
CA LYS A 533 -37.98 -33.17 -30.31
C LYS A 533 -37.87 -34.70 -30.39
N VAL A 534 -37.08 -35.31 -29.50
CA VAL A 534 -37.05 -36.76 -29.21
C VAL A 534 -37.86 -37.00 -27.94
#